data_AF-Q2RYK3-F1
#
_entry.id   AF-Q2RYK3-F1
#
_cell.length_a   1.000
_cell.length_b   1.000
_cell.length_c   1.000
_cell.angle_alpha   90.00
_cell.angle_beta   90.00
_cell.angle_gamma   90.00
#
_symmetry.space_group_name_H-M   'P 1'
#
loop_
_entity.id
_entity.type
_entity.pdbx_description
1 polymer ?
#
loop_
_entity_poly.entity_id
_entity_poly.type
_entity_poly.pdbx_seq_one_letter_code
_entity_poly.pdbx_strand_id
1 'polypeptide(L)'
;MVAEGDEEFYDSGDMYGVMVLSQRDEHVCGACLDHDGKVYTVDEKQEKKPIPHDGCTNETCRCSYLPIPDRKTYEKMRSEDPDLSNLQD
;
A
#
# COMPACT_ATOMS: atom_id res chain seq x y z
N MET A 1 24.98 23.03 -7.38
CA MET A 1 24.84 21.61 -7.77
C MET A 1 24.86 20.87 -6.44
N VAL A 2 23.76 20.35 -5.90
CA VAL A 2 22.63 19.63 -6.52
C VAL A 2 21.37 19.99 -5.71
N ALA A 3 20.22 20.04 -6.39
CA ALA A 3 18.92 20.34 -5.78
C ALA A 3 18.53 19.23 -4.79
N GLU A 4 18.37 19.59 -3.52
CA GLU A 4 17.71 18.74 -2.53
C GLU A 4 16.21 18.87 -2.83
N GLY A 5 15.67 17.86 -3.52
CA GLY A 5 14.25 17.75 -3.75
C GLY A 5 13.56 17.55 -2.41
N ASP A 6 12.60 18.42 -2.12
CA ASP A 6 11.57 18.26 -1.11
C ASP A 6 10.75 16.99 -1.40
N GLU A 7 11.30 15.81 -1.10
CA GLU A 7 10.47 14.65 -0.80
C GLU A 7 9.90 14.92 0.59
N GLU A 8 8.67 15.44 0.63
CA GLU A 8 7.89 15.61 1.86
C GLU A 8 7.87 14.28 2.61
N PHE A 9 8.81 14.18 3.54
CA PHE A 9 8.93 13.12 4.50
C PHE A 9 7.70 13.26 5.40
N TYR A 10 6.63 12.55 5.07
CA TYR A 10 5.51 12.36 5.97
C TYR A 10 6.10 11.82 7.27
N ASP A 11 6.18 12.69 8.27
CA ASP A 11 6.57 12.37 9.63
C ASP A 11 5.65 11.23 10.10
N SER A 12 6.18 10.01 9.98
CA SER A 12 5.53 8.76 10.35
C SER A 12 5.59 8.61 11.87
N GLY A 13 4.99 9.57 12.57
CA GLY A 13 5.06 9.69 14.02
C GLY A 13 4.44 8.51 14.76
N ASP A 14 3.44 7.82 14.19
CA ASP A 14 2.73 6.71 14.85
C ASP A 14 2.07 5.74 13.85
N MET A 15 2.81 5.23 12.84
CA MET A 15 2.26 4.26 11.89
C MET A 15 3.09 2.99 11.85
N TYR A 16 2.43 1.84 12.04
CA TYR A 16 3.06 0.52 11.99
C TYR A 16 3.27 0.02 10.55
N GLY A 17 2.37 0.39 9.64
CA GLY A 17 2.44 -0.07 8.26
C GLY A 17 1.54 0.70 7.30
N VAL A 18 1.39 0.17 6.10
CA VAL A 18 0.53 0.69 5.04
C VAL A 18 -0.16 -0.45 4.29
N MET A 19 -1.35 -0.20 3.79
CA MET A 19 -2.00 -1.02 2.78
C MET A 19 -1.95 -0.29 1.44
N VAL A 20 -1.69 -1.01 0.35
CA VAL A 20 -1.85 -0.43 -0.99
C VAL A 20 -3.32 -0.51 -1.40
N LEU A 21 -3.87 0.62 -1.83
CA LEU A 21 -5.22 0.71 -2.39
C LEU A 21 -5.17 1.15 -3.84
N SER A 22 -5.99 0.51 -4.66
CA SER A 22 -6.27 0.83 -6.04
C SER A 22 -7.75 1.15 -6.23
N GLN A 23 -8.08 2.12 -7.10
CA GLN A 23 -9.47 2.43 -7.47
C GLN A 23 -10.11 1.38 -8.39
N ARG A 24 -9.34 0.35 -8.83
CA ARG A 24 -9.79 -0.76 -9.69
C ARG A 24 -10.57 -0.33 -10.94
N ASP A 25 -10.18 0.80 -11.52
CA ASP A 25 -10.75 1.31 -12.77
C ASP A 25 -9.75 1.19 -13.93
N GLU A 26 -10.18 1.61 -15.13
CA GLU A 26 -9.38 1.52 -16.37
C GLU A 26 -8.03 2.28 -16.31
N HIS A 27 -7.89 3.21 -15.36
CA HIS A 27 -6.67 3.98 -15.17
C HIS A 27 -5.68 3.30 -14.20
N VAL A 28 -5.96 2.11 -13.67
CA VAL A 28 -5.01 1.40 -12.80
C VAL A 28 -4.19 0.41 -13.63
N CYS A 29 -2.86 0.55 -13.58
CA CYS A 29 -1.96 -0.41 -14.24
C CYS A 29 -1.92 -1.75 -13.48
N GLY A 30 -1.59 -2.83 -14.22
CA GLY A 30 -1.59 -4.19 -13.68
C GLY A 30 -0.76 -4.36 -12.41
N ALA A 31 0.44 -3.77 -12.36
CA ALA A 31 1.26 -3.87 -11.16
C ALA A 31 0.65 -3.16 -9.93
N CYS A 32 -0.11 -2.06 -10.09
CA CYS A 32 -0.84 -1.49 -8.94
C CYS A 32 -2.04 -2.36 -8.54
N LEU A 33 -2.64 -3.13 -9.45
CA LEU A 33 -3.62 -4.15 -9.10
C LEU A 33 -2.99 -5.34 -8.36
N ASP A 34 -1.79 -5.76 -8.74
CA ASP A 34 -1.08 -6.85 -8.07
C ASP A 34 -0.73 -6.50 -6.62
N HIS A 35 -0.58 -5.21 -6.30
CA HIS A 35 -0.34 -4.74 -4.95
C HIS A 35 -1.61 -4.38 -4.18
N ASP A 36 -2.77 -4.30 -4.83
CA ASP A 36 -4.02 -3.90 -4.20
C ASP A 36 -4.40 -4.81 -3.03
N GLY A 37 -4.70 -4.20 -1.88
CA GLY A 37 -5.02 -4.89 -0.63
C GLY A 37 -3.81 -5.45 0.13
N LYS A 38 -2.60 -5.46 -0.44
CA LYS A 38 -1.40 -5.94 0.25
C LYS A 38 -0.97 -4.95 1.32
N VAL A 39 -0.54 -5.49 2.46
CA VAL A 39 -0.02 -4.73 3.59
C VAL A 39 1.49 -4.87 3.73
N TYR A 40 2.14 -3.78 4.11
CA TYR A 40 3.58 -3.66 4.31
C TYR A 40 3.85 -2.97 5.64
N THR A 41 4.86 -3.40 6.39
CA THR A 41 5.37 -2.55 7.47
C THR A 41 5.98 -1.28 6.88
N VAL A 42 6.21 -0.26 7.72
CA VAL A 42 6.92 0.96 7.27
C VAL A 42 8.30 0.62 6.69
N ASP A 43 9.04 -0.28 7.33
CA ASP A 43 10.35 -0.72 6.86
C ASP A 43 10.24 -1.44 5.51
N GLU A 44 9.30 -2.39 5.37
CA GLU A 44 9.08 -3.11 4.11
C GLU A 44 8.66 -2.17 2.97
N LYS A 45 7.85 -1.15 3.26
CA LYS A 45 7.46 -0.12 2.29
C LYS A 45 8.69 0.65 1.81
N GLN A 46 9.60 1.04 2.71
CA GLN A 46 10.80 1.79 2.35
C GLN A 46 11.77 0.95 1.51
N GLU A 47 11.92 -0.35 1.82
CA GLU A 47 12.78 -1.26 1.08
C GLU A 47 12.19 -1.63 -0.29
N LYS A 48 10.90 -1.99 -0.32
CA LYS A 48 10.25 -2.56 -1.53
C LYS A 48 9.65 -1.49 -2.43
N LYS A 49 9.36 -0.29 -1.93
CA LYS A 49 8.71 0.83 -2.63
C LYS A 49 7.59 0.37 -3.58
N PRO A 50 6.54 -0.29 -3.06
CA PRO A 50 5.49 -0.89 -3.90
C PRO A 50 4.70 0.15 -4.74
N ILE A 51 4.76 1.43 -4.37
CA ILE A 51 4.37 2.59 -5.16
C ILE A 51 5.47 3.66 -5.03
N PRO A 52 5.87 4.35 -6.10
CA PRO A 52 5.57 4.05 -7.51
C PRO A 52 6.35 2.82 -7.97
N HIS A 53 5.74 1.95 -8.77
CA HIS A 53 6.40 0.73 -9.24
C HIS A 53 6.87 0.85 -10.69
N ASP A 54 8.04 0.30 -10.98
CA ASP A 54 8.57 0.21 -12.33
C ASP A 54 7.61 -0.62 -13.21
N GLY A 55 7.32 -0.11 -14.42
CA GLY A 55 6.39 -0.77 -15.34
C GLY A 55 4.94 -0.25 -15.30
N CYS A 56 4.60 0.72 -14.44
CA CYS A 56 3.38 1.51 -14.66
C CYS A 56 3.61 2.49 -15.80
N THR A 57 3.11 2.18 -17.00
CA THR A 57 3.14 3.12 -18.14
C THR A 57 2.01 4.15 -18.09
N ASN A 58 1.05 3.96 -17.18
CA ASN A 58 -0.05 4.90 -17.00
C ASN A 58 0.35 6.02 -16.05
N GLU A 59 0.59 7.21 -16.60
CA GLU A 59 0.92 8.42 -15.84
C GLU A 59 -0.22 8.89 -14.91
N THR A 60 -1.44 8.41 -15.15
CA THR A 60 -2.63 8.71 -14.35
C THR A 60 -2.98 7.59 -13.37
N CYS A 61 -2.08 6.65 -13.09
CA CYS A 61 -2.37 5.53 -12.19
C CYS A 61 -2.72 5.99 -10.77
N ARG A 62 -3.88 5.54 -10.28
CA ARG A 62 -4.47 5.95 -9.00
C ARG A 62 -4.35 4.87 -7.93
N CYS A 63 -3.12 4.59 -7.51
CA CYS A 63 -2.84 3.79 -6.34
C CYS A 63 -2.25 4.65 -5.21
N SER A 64 -2.61 4.31 -3.97
CA SER A 64 -2.26 5.09 -2.78
C SER A 64 -1.93 4.21 -1.59
N TYR A 65 -1.18 4.74 -0.64
CA TYR A 65 -0.99 4.11 0.66
C TYR A 65 -2.11 4.51 1.62
N LEU A 66 -2.82 3.52 2.15
CA LEU A 66 -3.65 3.69 3.34
C LEU A 66 -2.78 3.42 4.58
N PRO A 67 -2.61 4.39 5.48
CA PRO A 67 -1.81 4.21 6.69
C PRO A 67 -2.46 3.23 7.68
N ILE A 68 -1.63 2.40 8.31
CA ILE A 68 -2.02 1.48 9.38
C ILE A 68 -1.34 1.95 10.66
N PRO A 69 -2.09 2.46 11.66
CA PRO A 69 -1.51 3.11 12.82
C PRO A 69 -0.78 2.13 13.74
N ASP A 70 -1.32 0.92 13.93
CA ASP A 70 -0.86 0.00 14.97
C ASP A 70 -0.68 -1.45 14.48
N ARG A 71 0.11 -2.21 15.24
CA ARG A 71 0.45 -3.60 14.97
C ARG A 71 -0.77 -4.52 14.94
N LYS A 72 -1.76 -4.31 15.81
CA LYS A 72 -2.95 -5.18 15.89
C LYS A 72 -3.79 -5.04 14.63
N THR A 73 -3.96 -3.81 14.14
CA THR A 73 -4.63 -3.55 12.86
C THR A 73 -3.87 -4.18 11.69
N TYR A 74 -2.54 -4.06 11.68
CA TYR A 74 -1.70 -4.71 10.66
C TYR A 74 -1.84 -6.23 10.65
N GLU A 75 -1.75 -6.89 11.80
CA GLU A 75 -1.88 -8.35 11.90
C GLU A 75 -3.25 -8.83 11.42
N LYS A 76 -4.32 -8.10 11.77
CA LYS A 76 -5.69 -8.39 11.32
C LYS A 76 -5.85 -8.24 9.80
N MET A 77 -5.23 -7.24 9.19
CA MET A 77 -5.29 -7.03 7.74
C MET A 77 -4.40 -7.99 6.97
N ARG A 78 -3.27 -8.42 7.56
CA ARG A 78 -2.33 -9.38 6.95
C ARG A 78 -2.83 -10.82 6.99
N SER A 79 -3.65 -11.19 7.98
CA SER A 79 -4.25 -12.52 8.05
C SER A 79 -5.28 -12.68 6.92
N GLU A 80 -4.82 -13.16 5.76
CA GLU A 80 -5.57 -13.45 4.54
C GLU A 80 -6.55 -14.64 4.64
N ASP A 81 -7.07 -14.94 5.83
CA ASP A 81 -8.23 -15.82 5.94
C ASP A 81 -9.40 -14.95 6.41
N PRO A 82 -10.23 -14.42 5.49
CA PRO A 82 -11.59 -14.09 5.89
C PRO A 82 -12.14 -15.34 6.57
N ASP A 83 -12.54 -15.22 7.83
CA ASP A 83 -13.16 -16.32 8.55
C ASP A 83 -14.53 -16.62 7.91
N LEU A 84 -14.50 -17.37 6.81
CA LEU A 84 -15.65 -17.80 6.03
C LEU A 84 -16.44 -18.89 6.76
N SER A 85 -16.05 -19.26 7.99
CA SER A 85 -16.80 -20.23 8.80
C SER A 85 -18.22 -19.75 9.15
N ASN A 86 -18.52 -18.45 8.98
CA ASN A 86 -19.83 -17.86 9.24
C ASN A 86 -20.73 -17.72 7.99
N LEU A 87 -20.34 -18.30 6.84
CA LEU A 87 -21.07 -18.18 5.57
C LEU A 87 -21.76 -19.48 5.13
N GLN A 88 -22.16 -20.31 6.09
CA GLN A 88 -23.02 -21.47 5.87
C GLN A 88 -24.45 -21.15 6.34
N ASP A 89 -25.32 -20.82 5.37
CA ASP A 89 -26.77 -21.00 5.47
C ASP A 89 -27.20 -22.12 4.51
#